data_AF-A0AA36J2M5-F1
#
_entry.id   AF-A0AA36J2M5-F1
#
_cell.length_a   1.000
_cell.length_b   1.000
_cell.length_c   1.000
_cell.angle_alpha   90.00
_cell.angle_beta   90.00
_cell.angle_gamma   90.00
#
_symmetry.space_group_name_H-M   'P 1'
#
loop_
_entity.id
_entity.type
_entity.pdbx_description
1 polymer ?
#
loop_
_entity_poly.entity_id
_entity_poly.type
_entity_poly.pdbx_seq_one_letter_code
_entity_poly.pdbx_strand_id
1 'polypeptide(L)'
;MEVQVELTEDEKKCWFRKKEVPDLASKEMSSTYEKFSLPSKEEGCDELLYMWYKAPQCQQYLEKWVLDRKLVQRVEDLQPSDWFRGKHAEWNRVLGFWTKRKQQEYKDPNRRRLAAKRKEVDEAKKKAKEEGAANEKEDKEEEKEKAEEEGKEKDEEKEKEKEADEKEEMEVDAESLDPFAVEDVCDIGGSQPLFANFGYEDWVLIALRFELHLLCHAFRHDLDDPDRTSFQESHLAFYYQKYFKRPLNLRSFGVDSNNQLVELVKDVVELNAKGALEAQLSSDSPLENFVRLTEDARRDRQLRVDAGDARNALSAHYQLMGNEVQ
;
A
#
# COMPACT_ATOMS: atom_id res chain seq x y z
N MET A 1 12.22 -25.58 -57.62
CA MET A 1 13.08 -25.38 -56.45
C MET A 1 12.38 -26.02 -55.27
N GLU A 2 12.88 -27.17 -54.82
CA GLU A 2 12.41 -27.77 -53.57
C GLU A 2 12.93 -26.89 -52.44
N VAL A 3 12.03 -26.17 -51.79
CA VAL A 3 12.36 -25.41 -50.58
C VAL A 3 12.51 -26.43 -49.47
N GLN A 4 13.77 -26.72 -49.08
CA GLN A 4 14.03 -27.49 -47.87
C GLN A 4 13.52 -26.68 -46.68
N VAL A 5 12.43 -27.14 -46.07
CA VAL A 5 11.89 -26.56 -44.84
C VAL A 5 12.69 -27.14 -43.69
N GLU A 6 13.74 -26.42 -43.28
CA GLU A 6 14.50 -26.74 -42.07
C GLU A 6 13.85 -26.07 -40.85
N LEU A 7 13.67 -26.84 -39.77
CA LEU A 7 13.19 -26.30 -38.50
C LEU A 7 14.24 -25.35 -37.91
N THR A 8 13.78 -24.17 -37.52
CA THR A 8 14.56 -23.20 -36.75
C THR A 8 15.00 -23.78 -35.39
N GLU A 9 16.01 -23.18 -34.76
CA GLU A 9 16.46 -23.61 -33.43
C GLU A 9 15.34 -23.54 -32.38
N ASP A 10 14.42 -22.58 -32.52
CA ASP A 10 13.29 -22.42 -31.60
C ASP A 10 12.18 -23.46 -31.85
N GLU A 11 11.95 -23.85 -33.11
CA GLU A 11 11.03 -24.94 -33.44
C GLU A 11 11.56 -26.30 -32.97
N LYS A 12 12.88 -26.53 -33.03
CA LYS A 12 13.51 -27.76 -32.49
C LYS A 12 13.36 -27.88 -30.97
N LYS A 13 13.20 -26.78 -30.25
CA LYS A 13 12.91 -26.78 -28.80
C LYS A 13 11.43 -27.03 -28.49
N CYS A 14 10.54 -27.02 -29.49
CA CYS A 14 9.11 -27.12 -29.31
C CYS A 14 8.63 -28.59 -29.41
N TRP A 15 8.44 -29.23 -28.26
CA TRP A 15 7.99 -30.63 -28.18
C TRP A 15 6.51 -30.81 -28.54
N PHE A 16 5.71 -29.76 -28.32
CA PHE A 16 4.28 -29.75 -28.57
C PHE A 16 3.95 -28.73 -29.64
N ARG A 17 3.08 -29.11 -30.57
CA ARG A 17 2.54 -28.19 -31.58
C ARG A 17 1.78 -27.07 -30.88
N LYS A 18 2.21 -25.82 -31.07
CA LYS A 18 1.43 -24.65 -30.65
C LYS A 18 0.22 -24.51 -31.59
N LYS A 19 -0.99 -24.57 -31.02
CA LYS A 19 -2.23 -24.30 -31.74
C LYS A 19 -2.57 -22.82 -31.57
N GLU A 20 -3.18 -22.22 -32.59
CA GLU A 20 -3.73 -20.85 -32.49
C GLU A 20 -4.88 -20.79 -31.48
N VAL A 21 -5.71 -21.83 -31.45
CA VAL A 21 -6.81 -21.96 -30.51
C VAL A 21 -6.42 -22.97 -29.41
N PRO A 22 -6.40 -22.56 -28.13
CA PRO A 22 -6.10 -23.47 -27.03
C PRO A 22 -7.24 -24.47 -26.81
N ASP A 23 -6.90 -25.66 -26.31
CA ASP A 23 -7.87 -26.75 -26.08
C ASP A 23 -8.82 -26.48 -24.90
N LEU A 24 -8.42 -25.63 -23.95
CA LEU A 24 -9.24 -25.16 -22.84
C LEU A 24 -9.28 -23.63 -22.83
N ALA A 25 -10.44 -23.08 -22.45
CA ALA A 25 -10.55 -21.65 -22.14
C ALA A 25 -9.62 -21.29 -20.97
N SER A 26 -9.08 -20.07 -20.94
CA SER A 26 -8.14 -19.64 -19.89
C SER A 26 -8.71 -19.80 -18.48
N LYS A 27 -10.02 -19.58 -18.33
CA LYS A 27 -10.73 -19.75 -17.06
C LYS A 27 -10.76 -21.21 -16.60
N GLU A 28 -11.14 -22.13 -17.49
CA GLU A 28 -11.16 -23.57 -17.21
C GLU A 28 -9.75 -24.11 -16.94
N MET A 29 -8.76 -23.66 -17.72
CA MET A 29 -7.37 -24.01 -17.47
C MET A 29 -6.93 -23.57 -16.07
N SER A 30 -7.26 -22.33 -15.66
CA SER A 30 -6.86 -21.77 -14.35
C SER A 30 -7.55 -22.44 -13.16
N SER A 31 -8.70 -23.10 -13.35
CA SER A 31 -9.42 -23.79 -12.27
C SER A 31 -9.10 -25.29 -12.17
N THR A 32 -8.56 -25.89 -13.24
CA THR A 32 -8.39 -27.35 -13.33
C THR A 32 -6.95 -27.83 -13.41
N TYR A 33 -5.97 -26.96 -13.76
CA TYR A 33 -4.58 -27.38 -13.98
C TYR A 33 -3.94 -28.10 -12.78
N GLU A 34 -4.35 -27.76 -11.56
CA GLU A 34 -3.85 -28.39 -10.32
C GLU A 34 -4.31 -29.85 -10.16
N LYS A 35 -5.40 -30.22 -10.83
CA LYS A 35 -5.98 -31.57 -10.81
C LYS A 35 -5.39 -32.46 -11.90
N PHE A 36 -4.47 -31.96 -12.71
CA PHE A 36 -3.89 -32.75 -13.79
C PHE A 36 -2.92 -33.77 -13.22
N SER A 37 -3.11 -35.03 -13.60
CA SER A 37 -2.26 -36.16 -13.22
C SER A 37 -1.89 -36.98 -14.44
N LEU A 38 -0.81 -37.76 -14.33
CA LEU A 38 -0.53 -38.80 -15.30
C LEU A 38 -1.51 -39.97 -15.10
N PRO A 39 -1.91 -40.67 -16.18
CA PRO A 39 -2.77 -41.84 -16.06
C PRO A 39 -2.13 -42.92 -15.18
N SER A 40 -2.94 -43.52 -14.32
CA SER A 40 -2.54 -44.60 -13.43
C SER A 40 -3.12 -45.95 -13.88
N LYS A 41 -2.49 -47.07 -13.47
CA LYS A 41 -3.04 -48.41 -13.74
C LYS A 41 -4.39 -48.64 -13.04
N GLU A 42 -4.68 -47.90 -11.99
CA GLU A 42 -5.93 -47.97 -11.23
C GLU A 42 -7.13 -47.41 -12.02
N GLU A 43 -6.86 -46.58 -13.04
CA GLU A 43 -7.89 -46.04 -13.94
C GLU A 43 -8.37 -47.06 -14.99
N GLY A 44 -7.83 -48.29 -14.97
CA GLY A 44 -8.23 -49.36 -15.88
C GLY A 44 -7.55 -49.31 -17.25
N CYS A 45 -6.41 -48.64 -17.38
CA CYS A 45 -5.61 -48.66 -18.61
C CYS A 45 -4.91 -50.02 -18.79
N ASP A 46 -5.09 -50.66 -19.96
CA ASP A 46 -4.45 -51.94 -20.30
C ASP A 46 -2.90 -51.85 -20.34
N GLU A 47 -2.37 -50.77 -20.92
CA GLU A 47 -0.92 -50.51 -21.02
C GLU A 47 -0.62 -49.01 -21.02
N LEU A 48 0.42 -48.59 -20.28
CA LEU A 48 0.92 -47.21 -20.26
C LEU A 48 2.26 -47.12 -20.97
N LEU A 49 2.24 -46.58 -22.19
CA LEU A 49 3.42 -46.40 -23.03
C LEU A 49 3.96 -44.97 -22.94
N TYR A 50 5.19 -44.83 -22.47
CA TYR A 50 5.88 -43.54 -22.39
C TYR A 50 6.83 -43.37 -23.58
N MET A 51 6.38 -42.65 -24.62
CA MET A 51 7.09 -42.57 -25.91
C MET A 51 8.27 -41.60 -25.95
N TRP A 52 8.31 -40.64 -25.02
CA TRP A 52 9.25 -39.51 -25.05
C TRP A 52 10.25 -39.52 -23.91
N TYR A 53 9.75 -39.67 -22.68
CA TYR A 53 10.54 -39.77 -21.46
C TYR A 53 10.13 -41.00 -20.68
N LYS A 54 10.92 -41.40 -19.68
CA LYS A 54 10.52 -42.48 -18.77
C LYS A 54 9.51 -41.97 -17.74
N ALA A 55 8.73 -42.87 -17.13
CA ALA A 55 7.68 -42.52 -16.17
C ALA A 55 8.09 -41.48 -15.10
N PRO A 56 9.25 -41.59 -14.41
CA PRO A 56 9.65 -40.60 -13.39
C PRO A 56 9.90 -39.20 -13.97
N GLN A 57 10.44 -39.12 -15.19
CA GLN A 57 10.72 -37.85 -15.86
C GLN A 57 9.43 -37.18 -16.35
N CYS A 58 8.44 -37.97 -16.79
CA CYS A 58 7.12 -37.44 -17.12
C CYS A 58 6.43 -36.85 -15.89
N GLN A 59 6.54 -37.52 -14.73
CA GLN A 59 5.96 -37.04 -13.48
C GLN A 59 6.61 -35.71 -13.06
N GLN A 60 7.94 -35.64 -13.07
CA GLN A 60 8.68 -34.40 -12.79
C GLN A 60 8.34 -33.28 -13.77
N TYR A 61 8.16 -33.60 -15.05
CA TYR A 61 7.75 -32.63 -16.05
C TYR A 61 6.37 -32.05 -15.76
N LEU A 62 5.39 -32.89 -15.41
CA LEU A 62 4.04 -32.45 -15.07
C LEU A 62 4.04 -31.60 -13.79
N GLU A 63 4.75 -32.03 -12.74
CA GLU A 63 4.89 -31.27 -11.49
C GLU A 63 5.50 -29.89 -11.75
N LYS A 64 6.59 -29.84 -12.53
CA LYS A 64 7.20 -28.56 -12.93
C LYS A 64 6.23 -27.70 -13.74
N TRP A 65 5.50 -28.29 -14.67
CA TRP A 65 4.50 -27.57 -15.47
C TRP A 65 3.37 -27.00 -14.60
N VAL A 66 2.87 -27.77 -13.62
CA VAL A 66 1.86 -27.30 -12.66
C VAL A 66 2.40 -26.13 -11.83
N LEU A 67 3.63 -26.21 -11.32
CA LEU A 67 4.28 -25.12 -10.59
C LEU A 67 4.47 -23.87 -11.45
N ASP A 68 4.93 -24.02 -12.69
CA ASP A 68 5.06 -22.90 -13.63
C ASP A 68 3.68 -22.27 -13.92
N ARG A 69 2.61 -23.07 -13.97
CA ARG A 69 1.23 -22.56 -14.10
C ARG A 69 0.74 -21.88 -12.83
N LYS A 70 1.05 -22.37 -11.63
CA LYS A 70 0.72 -21.67 -10.36
C LYS A 70 1.30 -20.25 -10.34
N LEU A 71 2.53 -20.09 -10.85
CA LEU A 71 3.20 -18.80 -10.91
C LEU A 71 2.55 -17.84 -11.93
N VAL A 72 2.16 -18.34 -13.10
CA VAL A 72 1.72 -17.48 -14.22
C VAL A 72 0.21 -17.30 -14.30
N GLN A 73 -0.58 -18.30 -13.89
CA GLN A 73 -2.04 -18.22 -13.99
C GLN A 73 -2.63 -17.32 -12.93
N ARG A 74 -3.78 -16.72 -13.23
CA ARG A 74 -4.50 -15.84 -12.31
C ARG A 74 -5.54 -16.63 -11.52
N VAL A 75 -5.59 -16.45 -10.19
CA VAL A 75 -6.71 -16.95 -9.37
C VAL A 75 -7.92 -16.04 -9.55
N GLU A 76 -8.90 -16.50 -10.32
CA GLU A 76 -10.09 -15.70 -10.61
C GLU A 76 -11.12 -15.69 -9.48
N ASP A 77 -11.13 -16.71 -8.62
CA ASP A 77 -12.18 -16.91 -7.61
C ASP A 77 -11.86 -16.29 -6.24
N LEU A 78 -10.61 -15.87 -6.02
CA LEU A 78 -10.10 -15.31 -4.76
C LEU A 78 -10.92 -14.11 -4.25
N GLN A 79 -11.48 -14.14 -3.04
CA GLN A 79 -12.25 -13.01 -2.50
C GLN A 79 -11.54 -12.36 -1.31
N PRO A 80 -11.69 -11.04 -1.11
CA PRO A 80 -11.14 -10.38 0.06
C PRO A 80 -11.75 -10.94 1.35
N SER A 81 -10.90 -11.40 2.26
CA SER A 81 -11.34 -11.90 3.57
C SER A 81 -11.76 -10.80 4.54
N ASP A 82 -12.30 -11.21 5.70
CA ASP A 82 -12.55 -10.32 6.83
C ASP A 82 -11.26 -9.72 7.41
N TRP A 83 -10.14 -10.45 7.33
CA TRP A 83 -8.83 -9.95 7.75
C TRP A 83 -8.43 -8.72 6.92
N PHE A 84 -8.52 -8.82 5.59
CA PHE A 84 -8.27 -7.70 4.69
C PHE A 84 -9.22 -6.53 4.99
N ARG A 85 -10.52 -6.79 5.10
CA ARG A 85 -11.53 -5.74 5.38
C ARG A 85 -11.23 -5.02 6.70
N GLY A 86 -10.85 -5.75 7.74
CA GLY A 86 -10.47 -5.21 9.03
C GLY A 86 -9.25 -4.29 8.94
N LYS A 87 -8.17 -4.78 8.32
CA LYS A 87 -6.92 -4.00 8.13
C LYS A 87 -7.12 -2.76 7.27
N HIS A 88 -7.88 -2.87 6.19
CA HIS A 88 -8.21 -1.74 5.35
C HIS A 88 -9.07 -0.70 6.09
N ALA A 89 -10.02 -1.13 6.92
CA ALA A 89 -10.84 -0.22 7.73
C ALA A 89 -10.02 0.49 8.82
N GLU A 90 -9.11 -0.24 9.49
CA GLU A 90 -8.14 0.32 10.44
C GLU A 90 -7.30 1.43 9.78
N TRP A 91 -6.73 1.13 8.60
CA TRP A 91 -5.96 2.08 7.83
C TRP A 91 -6.75 3.35 7.49
N ASN A 92 -7.97 3.22 6.96
CA ASN A 92 -8.78 4.38 6.59
C ASN A 92 -9.10 5.29 7.80
N ARG A 93 -9.25 4.71 9.00
CA ARG A 93 -9.43 5.48 10.24
C ARG A 93 -8.17 6.25 10.59
N VAL A 94 -7.02 5.59 10.57
CA VAL A 94 -5.72 6.19 10.92
C VAL A 94 -5.31 7.26 9.89
N LEU A 95 -5.47 6.97 8.59
CA LEU A 95 -5.21 7.93 7.52
C LEU A 95 -6.14 9.15 7.63
N GLY A 96 -7.43 8.94 7.93
CA GLY A 96 -8.36 10.03 8.20
C GLY A 96 -7.98 10.87 9.42
N PHE A 97 -7.49 10.22 10.48
CA PHE A 97 -6.98 10.90 11.68
C PHE A 97 -5.73 11.74 11.37
N TRP A 98 -4.75 11.21 10.63
CA TRP A 98 -3.56 11.99 10.25
C TRP A 98 -3.92 13.16 9.33
N THR A 99 -4.65 12.90 8.25
CA THR A 99 -4.95 13.90 7.21
C THR A 99 -5.93 14.97 7.66
N LYS A 100 -7.10 14.59 8.20
CA LYS A 100 -8.20 15.52 8.48
C LYS A 100 -8.13 16.15 9.86
N ARG A 101 -7.50 15.46 10.81
CA ARG A 101 -7.38 15.95 12.18
C ARG A 101 -6.01 16.56 12.41
N LYS A 102 -4.95 15.75 12.48
CA LYS A 102 -3.62 16.24 12.86
C LYS A 102 -3.03 17.26 11.88
N GLN A 103 -3.07 16.98 10.58
CA GLN A 103 -2.49 17.91 9.60
C GLN A 103 -3.30 19.21 9.48
N GLN A 104 -4.64 19.13 9.54
CA GLN A 104 -5.49 20.33 9.49
C GLN A 104 -5.42 21.14 10.80
N GLU A 105 -5.35 20.48 11.96
CA GLU A 105 -5.13 21.13 13.26
C GLU A 105 -3.82 21.93 13.25
N TYR A 106 -2.76 21.40 12.63
CA TYR A 106 -1.48 22.11 12.52
C TYR A 106 -1.51 23.25 11.50
N LYS A 107 -2.17 23.08 10.36
CA LYS A 107 -2.26 24.09 9.28
C LYS A 107 -3.11 25.31 9.67
N ASP A 108 -4.09 25.15 10.56
CA ASP A 108 -4.93 26.24 11.06
C ASP A 108 -4.39 26.77 12.41
N PRO A 109 -3.90 28.02 12.48
CA PRO A 109 -3.33 28.59 13.72
C PRO A 109 -4.29 28.56 14.91
N ASN A 110 -5.60 28.74 14.69
CA ASN A 110 -6.59 28.72 15.77
C ASN A 110 -6.77 27.31 16.33
N ARG A 111 -6.81 26.30 15.45
CA ARG A 111 -6.90 24.88 15.84
C ARG A 111 -5.61 24.41 16.50
N ARG A 112 -4.44 24.89 16.05
CA ARG A 112 -3.14 24.61 16.65
C ARG A 112 -3.09 25.11 18.09
N ARG A 113 -3.48 26.36 18.34
CA ARG A 113 -3.57 26.93 19.69
C ARG A 113 -4.54 26.16 20.58
N LEU A 114 -5.70 25.77 20.06
CA LEU A 114 -6.68 24.98 20.82
C LEU A 114 -6.14 23.58 21.17
N ALA A 115 -5.44 22.94 20.23
CA ALA A 115 -4.82 21.63 20.44
C ALA A 115 -3.69 21.70 21.48
N ALA A 116 -2.85 22.73 21.45
CA ALA A 116 -1.81 22.97 22.46
C ALA A 116 -2.42 23.15 23.86
N LYS A 117 -3.46 23.99 23.98
CA LYS A 117 -4.19 24.15 25.25
C LYS A 117 -4.79 22.84 25.76
N ARG A 118 -5.40 22.04 24.89
CA ARG A 118 -5.96 20.72 25.25
C ARG A 118 -4.87 19.78 25.78
N LYS A 119 -3.68 19.78 25.17
CA LYS A 119 -2.53 18.99 25.66
C LYS A 119 -2.03 19.45 27.02
N GLU A 120 -1.88 20.76 27.23
CA GLU A 120 -1.49 21.30 28.53
C GLU A 120 -2.47 20.88 29.64
N VAL A 121 -3.79 20.92 29.35
CA VAL A 121 -4.84 20.46 30.27
C VAL A 121 -4.74 18.96 30.53
N ASP A 122 -4.54 18.13 29.50
CA ASP A 122 -4.43 16.67 29.64
C ASP A 122 -3.15 16.26 30.40
N GLU A 123 -2.02 16.91 30.17
CA GLU A 123 -0.79 16.70 30.92
C GLU A 123 -0.93 17.13 32.38
N ALA A 124 -1.57 18.29 32.64
CA ALA A 124 -1.85 18.75 33.99
C ALA A 124 -2.78 17.76 34.73
N LYS A 125 -3.78 17.19 34.03
CA LYS A 125 -4.65 16.14 34.57
C LYS A 125 -3.89 14.85 34.86
N LYS A 126 -2.97 14.44 33.99
CA LYS A 126 -2.14 13.25 34.20
C LYS A 126 -1.23 13.41 35.42
N LYS A 127 -0.55 14.56 35.54
CA LYS A 127 0.26 14.91 36.72
C LYS A 127 -0.57 14.94 38.01
N ALA A 128 -1.72 15.60 38.00
CA ALA A 128 -2.62 15.64 39.17
C ALA A 128 -3.17 14.26 39.57
N LYS A 129 -3.40 13.37 38.60
CA LYS A 129 -3.83 11.98 38.84
C LYS A 129 -2.71 11.12 39.42
N GLU A 130 -1.46 11.35 39.01
CA GLU A 130 -0.26 10.71 39.57
C GLU A 130 0.08 11.23 40.98
N GLU A 131 -0.23 12.50 41.27
CA GLU A 131 -0.02 13.14 42.58
C GLU A 131 -1.17 12.93 43.59
N GLY A 132 -2.24 12.20 43.24
CA GLY A 132 -3.30 11.77 44.17
C GLY A 132 -4.28 12.86 44.62
N ALA A 133 -4.31 14.02 43.97
CA ALA A 133 -5.23 15.11 44.30
C ALA A 133 -6.64 14.87 43.71
N ALA A 134 -7.55 14.28 44.50
CA ALA A 134 -8.91 13.95 44.04
C ALA A 134 -9.86 15.16 43.96
N ASN A 135 -9.55 16.27 44.63
CA ASN A 135 -10.46 17.42 44.81
C ASN A 135 -10.37 18.49 43.71
N GLU A 136 -9.49 18.33 42.72
CA GLU A 136 -9.29 19.23 41.58
C GLU A 136 -9.91 18.70 40.26
N LYS A 137 -10.59 17.55 40.32
CA LYS A 137 -11.15 16.86 39.16
C LYS A 137 -12.44 17.50 38.63
N GLU A 138 -13.27 18.08 39.51
CA GLU A 138 -14.55 18.70 39.13
C GLU A 138 -14.36 20.05 38.42
N ASP A 139 -13.52 20.96 38.93
CA ASP A 139 -13.26 22.26 38.28
C ASP A 139 -12.60 22.12 36.89
N LYS A 140 -11.78 21.07 36.69
CA LYS A 140 -11.07 20.81 35.41
C LYS A 140 -11.91 20.00 34.40
N GLU A 141 -13.03 19.41 34.82
CA GLU A 141 -14.02 18.81 33.92
C GLU A 141 -14.88 19.88 33.24
N GLU A 142 -15.30 20.91 34.00
CA GLU A 142 -16.00 22.10 33.44
C GLU A 142 -15.15 22.85 32.40
N GLU A 143 -13.82 22.93 32.59
CA GLU A 143 -12.91 23.56 31.62
C GLU A 143 -12.78 22.78 30.30
N LYS A 144 -12.94 21.45 30.36
CA LYS A 144 -12.93 20.57 29.18
C LYS A 144 -14.24 20.66 28.41
N GLU A 145 -15.37 20.72 29.12
CA GLU A 145 -16.68 20.95 28.50
C GLU A 145 -16.75 22.35 27.86
N LYS A 146 -16.25 23.40 28.53
CA LYS A 146 -16.13 24.75 27.92
C LYS A 146 -15.21 24.78 26.70
N ALA A 147 -14.09 24.05 26.70
CA ALA A 147 -13.21 23.95 25.53
C ALA A 147 -13.81 23.12 24.37
N GLU A 148 -14.80 22.27 24.63
CA GLU A 148 -15.60 21.56 23.62
C GLU A 148 -16.80 22.39 23.14
N GLU A 149 -17.39 23.21 24.01
CA GLU A 149 -18.52 24.10 23.70
C GLU A 149 -18.07 25.36 22.93
N GLU A 150 -16.97 26.02 23.32
CA GLU A 150 -16.35 27.11 22.54
C GLU A 150 -15.87 26.64 21.15
N GLY A 151 -15.58 25.34 20.99
CA GLY A 151 -15.24 24.73 19.71
C GLY A 151 -16.43 24.52 18.76
N LYS A 152 -17.67 24.62 19.28
CA LYS A 152 -18.90 24.51 18.48
C LYS A 152 -19.53 25.86 18.14
N GLU A 153 -19.33 26.90 18.95
CA GLU A 153 -19.91 28.24 18.69
C GLU A 153 -19.02 29.17 17.84
N LYS A 154 -17.70 28.92 17.72
CA LYS A 154 -16.77 29.78 16.95
C LYS A 154 -16.57 29.42 15.46
N ASP A 155 -17.42 28.55 14.90
CA ASP A 155 -17.40 28.26 13.45
C ASP A 155 -18.22 29.29 12.62
N GLU A 156 -18.98 30.21 13.26
CA GLU A 156 -19.80 31.21 12.56
C GLU A 156 -19.44 32.70 12.79
N GLU A 157 -18.53 33.08 13.71
CA GLU A 157 -18.18 34.50 13.88
C GLU A 157 -16.71 34.83 13.53
N LYS A 158 -16.61 35.48 12.37
CA LYS A 158 -15.42 35.90 11.64
C LYS A 158 -14.55 36.94 12.37
N GLU A 159 -13.26 36.88 12.04
CA GLU A 159 -12.36 38.03 11.78
C GLU A 159 -12.54 39.27 12.67
N LYS A 160 -11.83 39.32 13.81
CA LYS A 160 -11.15 40.53 14.34
C LYS A 160 -10.55 40.23 15.71
N GLU A 161 -9.32 39.74 15.71
CA GLU A 161 -8.27 40.05 16.70
C GLU A 161 -7.00 39.38 16.21
N LYS A 162 -6.36 40.05 15.24
CA LYS A 162 -4.93 39.90 15.02
C LYS A 162 -4.25 40.83 16.04
N GLU A 163 -3.17 40.34 16.62
CA GLU A 163 -2.28 40.99 17.61
C GLU A 163 -2.69 40.86 19.08
N ALA A 164 -2.30 39.73 19.69
CA ALA A 164 -1.51 39.71 20.93
C ALA A 164 -1.06 38.28 21.24
N ASP A 165 0.22 38.13 21.56
CA ASP A 165 0.92 36.90 21.97
C ASP A 165 1.36 35.96 20.83
N GLU A 166 2.27 36.44 19.98
CA GLU A 166 3.31 35.59 19.40
C GLU A 166 4.23 35.13 20.54
N LYS A 167 3.84 34.07 21.26
CA LYS A 167 4.86 33.16 21.76
C LYS A 167 5.50 32.58 20.50
N GLU A 168 6.79 32.83 20.31
CA GLU A 168 7.62 32.09 19.35
C GLU A 168 7.42 30.60 19.64
N GLU A 169 6.48 29.97 18.93
CA GLU A 169 6.31 28.54 18.91
C GLU A 169 7.59 27.99 18.29
N MET A 170 8.36 27.22 19.07
CA MET A 170 9.51 26.51 18.55
C MET A 170 9.02 25.49 17.52
N GLU A 171 8.92 25.91 16.26
CA GLU A 171 8.86 25.00 15.13
C GLU A 171 10.12 24.14 15.21
N VAL A 172 9.91 22.85 15.42
CA VAL A 172 11.01 21.90 15.44
C VAL A 172 11.45 21.75 13.99
N ASP A 173 12.76 21.83 13.75
CA ASP A 173 13.31 21.57 12.43
C ASP A 173 13.15 20.08 12.08
N ALA A 174 11.97 19.76 11.56
CA ALA A 174 11.57 18.42 11.17
C ALA A 174 12.56 17.82 10.18
N GLU A 175 13.10 18.63 9.27
CA GLU A 175 14.00 18.20 8.18
C GLU A 175 15.32 17.63 8.75
N SER A 176 15.76 18.12 9.91
CA SER A 176 16.99 17.67 10.59
C SER A 176 16.83 16.38 11.41
N LEU A 177 15.59 16.00 11.76
CA LEU A 177 15.31 14.83 12.59
C LEU A 177 15.27 13.55 11.76
N ASP A 178 15.82 12.45 12.25
CA ASP A 178 15.62 11.12 11.64
C ASP A 178 14.14 10.69 11.77
N PRO A 179 13.38 10.50 10.68
CA PRO A 179 11.98 10.07 10.72
C PRO A 179 11.76 8.78 11.53
N PHE A 180 12.76 7.90 11.60
CA PHE A 180 12.67 6.62 12.31
C PHE A 180 12.98 6.72 13.80
N ALA A 181 13.67 7.78 14.23
CA ALA A 181 13.94 8.04 15.65
C ALA A 181 12.77 8.76 16.36
N VAL A 182 11.78 9.24 15.60
CA VAL A 182 10.59 9.91 16.14
C VAL A 182 9.68 8.90 16.86
N GLU A 183 9.46 9.13 18.16
CA GLU A 183 8.59 8.30 19.00
C GLU A 183 7.10 8.46 18.63
N ASP A 184 6.60 9.69 18.46
CA ASP A 184 5.22 9.97 18.05
C ASP A 184 5.19 10.76 16.72
N VAL A 185 4.73 10.10 15.66
CA VAL A 185 4.60 10.75 14.33
C VAL A 185 3.58 11.88 14.30
N CYS A 186 2.69 11.98 15.30
CA CYS A 186 1.69 13.04 15.42
C CYS A 186 2.18 14.25 16.22
N ASP A 187 3.33 14.17 16.88
CA ASP A 187 3.94 15.27 17.63
C ASP A 187 5.46 15.08 17.77
N ILE A 188 6.24 15.72 16.90
CA ILE A 188 7.71 15.77 16.96
C ILE A 188 8.22 16.86 17.91
N GLY A 189 7.31 17.54 18.61
CA GLY A 189 7.55 18.72 19.43
C GLY A 189 6.77 19.92 18.91
N GLY A 190 6.33 20.80 19.83
CA GLY A 190 5.55 21.99 19.46
C GLY A 190 4.18 21.68 18.85
N SER A 191 3.63 20.48 19.04
CA SER A 191 2.42 20.01 18.36
C SER A 191 2.54 19.91 16.83
N GLN A 192 3.76 19.82 16.31
CA GLN A 192 4.01 19.61 14.90
C GLN A 192 3.98 18.10 14.59
N PRO A 193 3.14 17.61 13.66
CA PRO A 193 3.23 16.24 13.20
C PRO A 193 4.39 16.07 12.21
N LEU A 194 4.97 14.86 12.13
CA LEU A 194 6.05 14.53 11.19
C LEU A 194 5.64 14.77 9.72
N PHE A 195 4.36 14.54 9.43
CA PHE A 195 3.74 14.74 8.12
C PHE A 195 3.15 16.15 7.92
N ALA A 196 3.57 17.15 8.71
CA ALA A 196 3.10 18.53 8.58
C ALA A 196 3.20 19.05 7.14
N ASN A 197 4.35 18.79 6.50
CA ASN A 197 4.70 19.26 5.16
C ASN A 197 4.21 18.37 4.02
N PHE A 198 3.42 17.31 4.31
CA PHE A 198 2.90 16.43 3.26
C PHE A 198 1.97 17.19 2.30
N GLY A 199 2.31 17.09 1.01
CA GLY A 199 1.45 17.49 -0.09
C GLY A 199 0.42 16.42 -0.45
N TYR A 200 -0.39 16.71 -1.46
CA TYR A 200 -1.33 15.74 -2.01
C TYR A 200 -0.61 14.46 -2.50
N GLU A 201 0.54 14.62 -3.17
CA GLU A 201 1.32 13.52 -3.71
C GLU A 201 1.86 12.58 -2.62
N ASP A 202 2.30 13.12 -1.49
CA ASP A 202 2.76 12.32 -0.35
C ASP A 202 1.63 11.48 0.23
N TRP A 203 0.42 12.05 0.32
CA TRP A 203 -0.78 11.31 0.75
C TRP A 203 -1.21 10.24 -0.25
N VAL A 204 -0.98 10.47 -1.55
CA VAL A 204 -1.23 9.45 -2.58
C VAL A 204 -0.18 8.33 -2.49
N LEU A 205 1.09 8.66 -2.26
CA LEU A 205 2.18 7.68 -2.16
C LEU A 205 2.10 6.85 -0.88
N ILE A 206 1.75 7.43 0.27
CA ILE A 206 1.54 6.66 1.50
C ILE A 206 0.36 5.69 1.35
N ALA A 207 -0.71 6.12 0.67
CA ALA A 207 -1.84 5.24 0.36
C ALA A 207 -1.38 4.09 -0.56
N LEU A 208 -0.62 4.38 -1.61
CA LEU A 208 -0.07 3.36 -2.51
C LEU A 208 0.81 2.35 -1.77
N ARG A 209 1.72 2.82 -0.90
CA ARG A 209 2.58 1.98 -0.06
C ARG A 209 1.75 0.98 0.75
N PHE A 210 0.77 1.48 1.50
CA PHE A 210 -0.07 0.64 2.34
C PHE A 210 -0.95 -0.31 1.50
N GLU A 211 -1.58 0.18 0.44
CA GLU A 211 -2.48 -0.61 -0.39
C GLU A 211 -1.74 -1.79 -1.06
N LEU A 212 -0.55 -1.58 -1.63
CA LEU A 212 0.23 -2.66 -2.24
C LEU A 212 0.78 -3.64 -1.19
N HIS A 213 1.24 -3.13 -0.04
CA HIS A 213 1.63 -3.97 1.10
C HIS A 213 0.48 -4.89 1.55
N LEU A 214 -0.69 -4.30 1.79
CA LEU A 214 -1.87 -5.03 2.24
C LEU A 214 -2.32 -6.04 1.17
N LEU A 215 -2.24 -5.69 -0.12
CA LEU A 215 -2.61 -6.59 -1.21
C LEU A 215 -1.75 -7.85 -1.25
N CYS A 216 -0.42 -7.72 -1.12
CA CYS A 216 0.48 -8.86 -1.08
C CYS A 216 0.15 -9.81 0.08
N HIS A 217 -0.04 -9.26 1.28
CA HIS A 217 -0.36 -10.06 2.46
C HIS A 217 -1.77 -10.66 2.40
N ALA A 218 -2.74 -9.91 1.91
CA ALA A 218 -4.11 -10.38 1.75
C ALA A 218 -4.19 -11.49 0.69
N PHE A 219 -3.46 -11.38 -0.41
CA PHE A 219 -3.38 -12.44 -1.40
C PHE A 219 -2.86 -13.75 -0.78
N ARG A 220 -1.76 -13.68 -0.05
CA ARG A 220 -1.17 -14.85 0.63
C ARG A 220 -2.13 -15.45 1.66
N HIS A 221 -2.78 -14.60 2.46
CA HIS A 221 -3.71 -15.02 3.50
C HIS A 221 -4.98 -15.64 2.92
N ASP A 222 -5.55 -15.05 1.87
CA ASP A 222 -6.84 -15.47 1.33
C ASP A 222 -6.74 -16.66 0.39
N LEU A 223 -5.57 -16.85 -0.23
CA LEU A 223 -5.31 -18.01 -1.09
C LEU A 223 -4.94 -19.26 -0.27
N ASP A 224 -4.29 -19.09 0.88
CA ASP A 224 -3.91 -20.16 1.81
C ASP A 224 -3.14 -21.32 1.14
N ASP A 225 -2.30 -21.01 0.15
CA ASP A 225 -1.43 -21.98 -0.53
C ASP A 225 0.05 -21.66 -0.23
N PRO A 226 0.78 -22.51 0.51
CA PRO A 226 2.18 -22.27 0.85
C PRO A 226 3.11 -22.29 -0.38
N ASP A 227 2.71 -22.94 -1.47
CA ASP A 227 3.47 -22.97 -2.73
C ASP A 227 3.18 -21.73 -3.60
N ARG A 228 2.22 -20.89 -3.20
CA ARG A 228 1.78 -19.72 -3.96
C ARG A 228 1.53 -18.52 -3.05
N THR A 229 2.64 -17.91 -2.61
CA THR A 229 2.63 -16.76 -1.70
C THR A 229 2.62 -15.40 -2.39
N SER A 230 2.86 -15.35 -3.70
CA SER A 230 2.92 -14.12 -4.50
C SER A 230 2.23 -14.30 -5.86
N PHE A 231 2.11 -13.20 -6.62
CA PHE A 231 1.51 -13.20 -7.94
C PHE A 231 2.29 -12.31 -8.92
N GLN A 232 2.22 -12.64 -10.21
CA GLN A 232 2.88 -11.89 -11.29
C GLN A 232 2.39 -10.45 -11.40
N GLU A 233 3.30 -9.52 -11.66
CA GLU A 233 3.00 -8.09 -11.79
C GLU A 233 1.90 -7.78 -12.82
N SER A 234 1.81 -8.58 -13.89
CA SER A 234 0.75 -8.48 -14.90
C SER A 234 -0.67 -8.60 -14.33
N HIS A 235 -0.82 -9.26 -13.18
CA HIS A 235 -2.11 -9.47 -12.51
C HIS A 235 -2.42 -8.42 -11.44
N LEU A 236 -1.51 -7.47 -11.21
CA LEU A 236 -1.65 -6.44 -10.19
C LEU A 236 -2.95 -5.64 -10.35
N ALA A 237 -3.25 -5.14 -11.55
CA ALA A 237 -4.46 -4.38 -11.80
C ALA A 237 -5.75 -5.17 -11.49
N PHE A 238 -5.75 -6.48 -11.78
CA PHE A 238 -6.88 -7.36 -11.49
C PHE A 238 -7.08 -7.52 -9.99
N TYR A 239 -6.03 -7.89 -9.25
CA TYR A 239 -6.14 -8.10 -7.81
C TYR A 239 -6.43 -6.79 -7.08
N TYR A 240 -5.80 -5.70 -7.49
CA TYR A 240 -6.07 -4.37 -6.94
C TYR A 240 -7.57 -4.02 -7.10
N GLN A 241 -8.13 -4.17 -8.31
CA GLN A 241 -9.57 -3.93 -8.53
C GLN A 241 -10.44 -4.89 -7.72
N LYS A 242 -10.02 -6.15 -7.56
CA LYS A 242 -10.78 -7.15 -6.81
C LYS A 242 -10.86 -6.84 -5.32
N TYR A 243 -9.76 -6.37 -4.74
CA TYR A 243 -9.63 -6.06 -3.31
C TYR A 243 -10.18 -4.68 -2.96
N PHE A 244 -9.74 -3.64 -3.68
CA PHE A 244 -10.08 -2.24 -3.36
C PHE A 244 -11.33 -1.73 -4.06
N LYS A 245 -11.90 -2.50 -4.99
CA LYS A 245 -13.07 -2.11 -5.81
C LYS A 245 -12.84 -0.80 -6.59
N ARG A 246 -11.58 -0.49 -6.87
CA ARG A 246 -11.11 0.70 -7.59
C ARG A 246 -10.07 0.26 -8.64
N PRO A 247 -10.08 0.81 -9.86
CA PRO A 247 -9.01 0.53 -10.82
C PRO A 247 -7.68 1.16 -10.38
N LEU A 248 -6.57 0.46 -10.63
CA LEU A 248 -5.22 1.02 -10.48
C LEU A 248 -4.88 1.83 -11.74
N ASN A 249 -4.77 3.15 -11.61
CA ASN A 249 -4.44 4.04 -12.73
C ASN A 249 -2.97 4.47 -12.68
N LEU A 250 -2.11 3.87 -13.51
CA LEU A 250 -0.68 4.21 -13.52
C LEU A 250 -0.42 5.67 -13.89
N ARG A 251 -1.24 6.25 -14.78
CA ARG A 251 -1.06 7.63 -15.25
C ARG A 251 -1.20 8.67 -14.15
N SER A 252 -1.99 8.39 -13.10
CA SER A 252 -2.10 9.31 -11.95
C SER A 252 -0.82 9.38 -11.11
N PHE A 253 0.09 8.42 -11.29
CA PHE A 253 1.43 8.40 -10.67
C PHE A 253 2.52 8.86 -11.64
N GLY A 254 2.16 9.28 -12.87
CA GLY A 254 3.14 9.68 -13.88
C GLY A 254 3.99 8.53 -14.43
N VAL A 255 3.51 7.29 -14.33
CA VAL A 255 4.22 6.08 -14.79
C VAL A 255 3.41 5.29 -15.82
N ASP A 256 4.11 4.51 -16.65
CA ASP A 256 3.52 3.74 -17.75
C ASP A 256 3.63 2.21 -17.56
N SER A 257 4.32 1.75 -16.51
CA SER A 257 4.47 0.33 -16.21
C SER A 257 4.40 0.03 -14.71
N ASN A 258 4.02 -1.19 -14.35
CA ASN A 258 3.99 -1.62 -12.96
C ASN A 258 5.39 -1.63 -12.33
N ASN A 259 6.44 -1.92 -13.10
CA ASN A 259 7.82 -1.82 -12.61
C ASN A 259 8.15 -0.40 -12.15
N GLN A 260 7.76 0.62 -12.93
CA GLN A 260 7.95 2.02 -12.54
C GLN A 260 7.09 2.40 -11.34
N LEU A 261 5.86 1.89 -11.24
CA LEU A 261 5.00 2.10 -10.07
C LEU A 261 5.63 1.52 -8.79
N VAL A 262 6.14 0.29 -8.86
CA VAL A 262 6.79 -0.39 -7.74
C VAL A 262 8.06 0.35 -7.33
N GLU A 263 8.82 0.90 -8.27
CA GLU A 263 10.02 1.70 -7.97
C GLU A 263 9.71 2.94 -7.12
N LEU A 264 8.51 3.53 -7.21
CA LEU A 264 8.07 4.66 -6.36
C LEU A 264 7.89 4.29 -4.89
N VAL A 265 7.66 3.00 -4.61
CA VAL A 265 7.34 2.44 -3.28
C VAL A 265 8.18 1.20 -2.99
N LYS A 266 9.41 1.18 -3.52
CA LYS A 266 10.37 0.08 -3.40
C LYS A 266 10.86 -0.18 -1.98
N ASP A 267 10.47 0.67 -1.04
CA ASP A 267 10.72 0.53 0.39
C ASP A 267 9.70 -0.38 1.08
N VAL A 268 8.62 -0.76 0.38
CA VAL A 268 7.52 -1.57 0.92
C VAL A 268 7.25 -2.82 0.08
N VAL A 269 7.32 -2.72 -1.24
CA VAL A 269 7.08 -3.83 -2.17
C VAL A 269 8.18 -3.89 -3.22
N GLU A 270 8.52 -5.09 -3.67
CA GLU A 270 9.48 -5.31 -4.76
C GLU A 270 8.99 -6.38 -5.74
N LEU A 271 9.61 -6.39 -6.91
CA LEU A 271 9.45 -7.47 -7.87
C LEU A 271 10.62 -8.43 -7.74
N ASN A 272 10.33 -9.69 -7.44
CA ASN A 272 11.35 -10.71 -7.36
C ASN A 272 11.94 -11.03 -8.75
N ALA A 273 12.98 -11.88 -8.80
CA ALA A 273 13.66 -12.26 -10.04
C ALA A 273 12.74 -12.92 -11.10
N LYS A 274 11.53 -13.35 -10.70
CA LYS A 274 10.52 -13.96 -11.57
C LYS A 274 9.39 -13.00 -11.96
N GLY A 275 9.47 -11.72 -11.58
CA GLY A 275 8.44 -10.71 -11.87
C GLY A 275 7.20 -10.80 -10.98
N ALA A 276 7.27 -11.50 -9.85
CA ALA A 276 6.17 -11.56 -8.89
C ALA A 276 6.33 -10.48 -7.80
N LEU A 277 5.20 -9.92 -7.37
CA LEU A 277 5.14 -8.85 -6.38
C LEU A 277 5.21 -9.41 -4.96
N GLU A 278 6.17 -8.94 -4.17
CA GLU A 278 6.41 -9.37 -2.80
C GLU A 278 6.50 -8.16 -1.85
N ALA A 279 5.92 -8.31 -0.65
CA ALA A 279 6.04 -7.30 0.40
C ALA A 279 7.35 -7.50 1.16
N GLN A 280 8.08 -6.41 1.38
CA GLN A 280 9.33 -6.41 2.15
C GLN A 280 9.09 -6.34 3.65
N LEU A 281 8.01 -5.67 4.04
CA LEU A 281 7.60 -5.50 5.43
C LEU A 281 6.66 -6.62 5.88
N SER A 282 6.70 -6.95 7.17
CA SER A 282 5.78 -7.93 7.77
C SER A 282 4.33 -7.42 7.78
N SER A 283 3.35 -8.32 7.74
CA SER A 283 1.91 -7.99 7.73
C SER A 283 1.42 -7.24 8.98
N ASP A 284 2.18 -7.30 10.07
CA ASP A 284 1.92 -6.63 11.35
C ASP A 284 2.76 -5.36 11.55
N SER A 285 3.42 -4.88 10.50
CA SER A 285 4.21 -3.65 10.57
C SER A 285 3.38 -2.48 11.09
N PRO A 286 3.87 -1.71 12.07
CA PRO A 286 3.18 -0.54 12.59
C PRO A 286 2.78 0.42 11.47
N LEU A 287 1.53 0.90 11.49
CA LEU A 287 1.00 1.77 10.42
C LEU A 287 1.81 3.07 10.27
N GLU A 288 2.36 3.58 11.38
CA GLU A 288 3.21 4.76 11.39
C GLU A 288 4.49 4.60 10.55
N ASN A 289 4.96 3.37 10.30
CA ASN A 289 6.12 3.15 9.45
C ASN A 289 5.87 3.66 8.03
N PHE A 290 4.63 3.59 7.52
CA PHE A 290 4.31 4.13 6.21
C PHE A 290 4.44 5.66 6.16
N VAL A 291 4.20 6.35 7.28
CA VAL A 291 4.46 7.79 7.42
C VAL A 291 5.96 8.05 7.38
N ARG A 292 6.74 7.33 8.21
CA ARG A 292 8.19 7.49 8.30
C ARG A 292 8.88 7.28 6.95
N LEU A 293 8.50 6.20 6.25
CA LEU A 293 9.00 5.86 4.92
C LEU A 293 8.61 6.91 3.87
N THR A 294 7.39 7.44 3.94
CA THR A 294 6.95 8.48 3.00
C THR A 294 7.67 9.80 3.25
N GLU A 295 7.91 10.16 4.51
CA GLU A 295 8.66 11.37 4.85
C GLU A 295 10.13 11.27 4.43
N ASP A 296 10.78 10.14 4.69
CA ASP A 296 12.15 9.87 4.23
C ASP A 296 12.25 9.98 2.69
N ALA A 297 11.33 9.32 1.98
CA ALA A 297 11.25 9.41 0.52
C ALA A 297 10.94 10.83 0.01
N ARG A 298 10.13 11.62 0.73
CA ARG A 298 9.84 13.01 0.37
C ARG A 298 11.10 13.87 0.48
N ARG A 299 11.87 13.72 1.57
CA ARG A 299 13.12 14.46 1.78
C ARG A 299 14.17 14.10 0.74
N ASP A 300 14.34 12.82 0.47
CA ASP A 300 15.26 12.37 -0.57
C ASP A 300 14.87 12.91 -1.96
N ARG A 301 13.57 12.97 -2.28
CA ARG A 301 13.10 13.65 -3.51
C ARG A 301 13.43 15.15 -3.50
N GLN A 302 13.20 15.85 -2.39
CA GLN A 302 13.50 17.27 -2.27
C GLN A 302 15.00 17.54 -2.45
N LEU A 303 15.87 16.76 -1.80
CA LEU A 303 17.32 16.84 -1.96
C LEU A 303 17.76 16.63 -3.41
N ARG A 304 17.14 15.66 -4.11
CA ARG A 304 17.43 15.41 -5.53
C ARG A 304 16.99 16.57 -6.43
N VAL A 305 15.86 17.23 -6.12
CA VAL A 305 15.41 18.44 -6.81
C VAL A 305 16.38 19.61 -6.56
N ASP A 306 16.78 19.83 -5.31
CA ASP A 306 17.71 20.90 -4.94
C ASP A 306 19.11 20.70 -5.55
N ALA A 307 19.51 19.44 -5.75
CA ALA A 307 20.73 19.05 -6.46
C ALA A 307 20.63 19.21 -8.01
N GLY A 308 19.47 19.62 -8.54
CA GLY A 308 19.25 19.90 -9.96
C GLY A 308 18.80 18.69 -10.79
N ASP A 309 18.44 17.56 -10.17
CA ASP A 309 17.83 16.43 -10.89
C ASP A 309 16.31 16.63 -11.03
N ALA A 310 15.94 17.50 -11.97
CA ALA A 310 14.54 17.83 -12.27
C ALA A 310 13.70 16.62 -12.74
N ARG A 311 14.32 15.47 -13.07
CA ARG A 311 13.60 14.24 -13.46
C ARG A 311 12.84 13.59 -12.30
N ASN A 312 13.22 13.91 -11.05
CA ASN A 312 12.57 13.40 -9.84
C ASN A 312 11.55 14.37 -9.25
N ALA A 313 11.36 15.55 -9.88
CA ALA A 313 10.23 16.40 -9.55
C ALA A 313 8.95 15.67 -9.98
N LEU A 314 8.18 15.18 -9.01
CA LEU A 314 6.80 14.79 -9.27
C LEU A 314 6.09 16.07 -9.73
N SER A 315 5.68 16.07 -11.00
CA SER A 315 4.92 17.17 -11.56
C SER A 315 3.52 17.10 -10.99
N ALA A 316 3.20 17.95 -10.01
CA ALA A 316 1.84 18.27 -9.57
C ALA A 316 1.05 19.02 -10.67
N HIS A 317 1.02 18.47 -11.88
CA HIS A 317 0.32 19.03 -13.01
C HIS A 317 -0.31 17.95 -13.88
N TYR A 318 -1.24 17.18 -13.31
CA TYR A 318 -2.33 16.58 -14.09
C TYR A 318 -3.65 16.62 -13.31
N GLN A 319 -4.51 17.57 -13.76
CA GLN A 319 -5.97 17.69 -13.57
C GLN A 319 -6.55 18.18 -12.23
N LEU A 320 -6.55 19.51 -12.08
CA LEU A 320 -7.74 20.29 -11.69
C LEU A 320 -8.32 21.05 -12.90
N MET A 321 -8.37 20.38 -14.05
CA MET A 321 -9.19 20.74 -15.22
C MET A 321 -10.15 19.58 -15.46
N GLY A 322 -11.16 19.44 -14.60
CA GLY A 322 -12.11 18.32 -14.73
C GLY A 322 -13.31 18.27 -13.78
N ASN A 323 -13.46 19.18 -12.80
CA ASN A 323 -14.65 19.23 -11.95
C ASN A 323 -15.21 20.66 -11.83
N GLU A 324 -15.28 21.37 -12.96
CA GLU A 324 -16.37 22.31 -13.21
C GLU A 324 -17.18 21.75 -14.37
N VAL A 325 -18.51 21.82 -14.25
CA VAL A 325 -19.57 21.24 -15.09
C VAL A 325 -20.03 19.83 -14.67
N GLN A 326 -20.86 19.77 -13.63
CA GLN A 326 -22.32 19.68 -13.81
C GLN A 326 -23.08 20.17 -12.59
#